data_AF-A0A1X1W748-F1
#
_entry.id   AF-A0A1X1W748-F1
#
_cell.length_a   1.000
_cell.length_b   1.000
_cell.length_c   1.000
_cell.angle_alpha   90.00
_cell.angle_beta   90.00
_cell.angle_gamma   90.00
#
_symmetry.space_group_name_H-M   'P 1'
#
loop_
_entity.id
_entity.type
_entity.pdbx_description
1 polymer ?
#
loop_
_entity_poly.entity_id
_entity_poly.type
_entity_poly.pdbx_seq_one_letter_code
_entity_poly.pdbx_strand_id
1 'polypeptide(L)'
;MTALPPDPDPSEATGLSEGGSVQPGDTPPDSGSLSASANKDPVPVRRFTPVAMAGMVGIGLLFVLFLTVAVIYALQVFGLMDRW
;
A
#
# COMPACT_ATOMS: atom_id res chain seq x y z
N MET A 1 51.05 34.06 2.08
CA MET A 1 49.74 34.69 2.37
C MET A 1 48.81 34.28 1.25
N THR A 2 47.77 33.54 1.60
CA THR A 2 46.72 32.99 0.72
C THR A 2 45.83 34.12 0.20
N ALA A 3 45.87 34.41 -1.10
CA ALA A 3 44.84 35.22 -1.73
C ALA A 3 43.71 34.27 -2.16
N LEU A 4 42.58 34.37 -1.49
CA LEU A 4 41.32 33.78 -1.95
C LEU A 4 41.04 34.35 -3.36
N PRO A 5 40.65 33.54 -4.36
CA PRO A 5 40.22 34.08 -5.65
C PRO A 5 39.12 35.13 -5.40
N PRO A 6 39.12 36.29 -6.08
CA PRO A 6 38.02 37.22 -5.96
C PRO A 6 36.73 36.46 -6.34
N ASP A 7 35.71 36.54 -5.49
CA ASP A 7 34.40 35.96 -5.79
C ASP A 7 33.93 36.52 -7.15
N PRO A 8 33.42 35.68 -8.07
CA PRO A 8 33.01 36.13 -9.38
C PRO A 8 31.91 37.20 -9.25
N ASP A 9 31.98 38.23 -10.07
CA ASP A 9 30.99 39.31 -10.07
C ASP A 9 29.60 38.71 -10.38
N PRO A 10 28.57 38.99 -9.55
CA PRO A 10 27.23 38.42 -9.75
C PRO A 10 26.60 38.82 -11.10
N SER A 11 27.11 39.85 -11.77
CA SER A 11 26.71 40.22 -13.13
C SER A 11 27.21 39.25 -14.22
N GLU A 12 28.22 38.43 -13.92
CA GLU A 12 28.78 37.43 -14.85
C GLU A 12 28.22 36.01 -14.62
N ALA A 13 27.37 35.82 -13.60
CA ALA A 13 26.72 34.54 -13.33
C ALA A 13 25.69 34.22 -14.44
N THR A 14 26.12 33.40 -15.40
CA THR A 14 25.31 33.03 -16.57
C THR A 14 24.04 32.30 -16.13
N GLY A 15 22.87 32.94 -16.33
CA GLY A 15 21.55 32.36 -16.06
C GLY A 15 20.69 33.13 -15.05
N LEU A 16 21.19 34.21 -14.47
CA LEU A 16 20.42 35.05 -13.52
C LEU A 16 20.17 36.43 -14.14
N SER A 17 18.91 36.84 -14.25
CA SER A 17 18.59 38.23 -14.56
C SER A 17 18.96 39.11 -13.35
N GLU A 18 19.42 40.33 -13.58
CA GLU A 18 19.80 41.29 -12.55
C GLU A 18 18.68 41.40 -11.49
N GLY A 19 18.92 40.89 -10.28
CA GLY A 19 17.90 40.68 -9.24
C GLY A 19 17.66 39.22 -8.83
N GLY A 20 18.37 38.24 -9.40
CA GLY A 20 18.32 36.84 -8.96
C GLY A 20 17.03 36.10 -9.36
N SER A 21 16.36 36.57 -10.42
CA SER A 21 15.16 35.92 -10.94
C SER A 21 15.50 34.95 -12.07
N VAL A 22 14.90 33.76 -12.01
CA VAL A 22 14.93 32.73 -13.06
C VAL A 22 13.64 32.84 -13.89
N GLN A 23 13.66 32.43 -15.16
CA GLN A 23 12.48 32.53 -16.01
C GLN A 23 11.39 31.58 -15.48
N PRO A 24 10.11 31.97 -15.49
CA PRO A 24 9.01 31.07 -15.15
C PRO A 24 9.05 29.82 -16.04
N GLY A 25 9.42 28.68 -15.46
CA GLY A 25 9.75 27.44 -16.17
C GLY A 25 11.04 26.76 -15.69
N ASP A 26 11.93 27.51 -15.02
CA ASP A 26 13.17 26.98 -14.42
C ASP A 26 12.99 26.36 -13.04
N THR A 27 11.78 26.43 -12.47
CA THR A 27 11.40 25.60 -11.32
C THR A 27 11.08 24.21 -11.88
N PRO A 28 11.80 23.14 -11.47
CA PRO A 28 11.42 21.79 -11.81
C PRO A 28 9.93 21.59 -11.49
N PRO A 29 9.16 20.84 -12.33
CA PRO A 29 7.77 20.55 -12.01
C PRO A 29 7.70 19.99 -10.58
N ASP A 30 6.67 20.41 -9.85
CA ASP A 30 6.45 20.03 -8.45
C ASP A 30 6.78 18.55 -8.26
N SER A 31 7.67 18.24 -7.32
CA SER A 31 8.24 16.90 -7.13
C SER A 31 7.21 15.85 -6.68
N GLY A 32 5.95 16.24 -6.59
CA GLY A 32 4.78 15.37 -6.54
C GLY A 32 4.31 14.82 -7.90
N SER A 33 5.08 14.99 -8.99
CA SER A 33 4.80 14.33 -10.28
C SER A 33 5.07 12.83 -10.19
N LEU A 34 4.11 12.10 -9.65
CA LEU A 34 3.95 10.69 -9.94
C LEU A 34 3.52 10.63 -11.41
N SER A 35 4.45 10.31 -12.30
CA SER A 35 4.12 10.00 -13.69
C SER A 35 3.04 8.93 -13.67
N ALA A 36 1.81 9.32 -13.99
CA ALA A 36 0.73 8.38 -14.18
C ALA A 36 1.17 7.47 -15.33
N SER A 37 1.38 6.19 -15.01
CA SER A 37 1.69 5.16 -16.00
C SER A 37 0.75 5.35 -17.21
N ALA A 38 1.31 5.56 -18.40
CA ALA A 38 0.53 5.63 -19.64
C ALA A 38 -0.21 4.30 -19.92
N ASN A 39 0.17 3.23 -19.22
CA ASN A 39 -0.48 1.95 -19.28
C ASN A 39 -1.72 1.95 -18.38
N LYS A 40 -2.87 1.60 -18.94
CA LYS A 40 -4.09 1.37 -18.17
C LYS A 40 -3.83 0.26 -17.16
N ASP A 41 -4.02 0.55 -15.87
CA ASP A 41 -3.93 -0.47 -14.83
C ASP A 41 -4.85 -1.65 -15.20
N PRO A 42 -4.35 -2.89 -15.11
CA PRO A 42 -5.18 -4.06 -15.34
C PRO A 42 -6.34 -4.00 -14.36
N VAL A 43 -7.57 -4.05 -14.87
CA VAL A 43 -8.76 -4.09 -14.02
C VAL A 43 -8.56 -5.27 -13.08
N PRO A 44 -8.60 -5.07 -11.75
CA PRO A 44 -8.43 -6.18 -10.81
C PRO A 44 -9.55 -7.17 -11.08
N VAL A 45 -9.23 -8.25 -11.80
CA VAL A 45 -10.14 -9.37 -12.02
C VAL A 45 -10.18 -10.13 -10.70
N ARG A 46 -10.91 -9.57 -9.74
CA ARG A 46 -11.12 -10.11 -8.42
C ARG A 46 -11.85 -11.44 -8.57
N ARG A 47 -11.08 -12.51 -8.67
CA ARG A 47 -11.56 -13.89 -8.68
C ARG A 47 -10.72 -14.57 -7.62
N PHE A 48 -11.37 -14.87 -6.50
CA PHE A 48 -10.84 -15.56 -5.33
C PHE A 48 -9.59 -16.37 -5.65
N THR A 49 -8.46 -16.01 -5.04
CA THR A 49 -7.25 -16.81 -5.18
C THR A 49 -7.52 -18.22 -4.65
N PRO A 50 -6.89 -19.27 -5.20
CA PRO A 50 -7.06 -20.64 -4.70
C PRO A 50 -6.83 -20.74 -3.18
N VAL A 51 -5.91 -19.91 -2.67
CA VAL A 51 -5.61 -19.77 -1.24
C VAL A 51 -6.81 -19.24 -0.44
N ALA A 52 -7.52 -18.22 -0.94
CA ALA A 52 -8.71 -17.69 -0.29
C ALA A 52 -9.84 -18.72 -0.24
N MET A 53 -10.01 -19.52 -1.31
CA MET A 53 -10.97 -20.63 -1.35
C MET A 53 -10.61 -21.73 -0.35
N ALA A 54 -9.35 -22.16 -0.32
CA ALA A 54 -8.88 -23.16 0.63
C ALA A 54 -9.06 -22.69 2.09
N GLY A 55 -8.79 -21.41 2.37
CA GLY A 55 -9.04 -20.80 3.67
C GLY A 55 -10.52 -20.84 4.07
N MET A 56 -11.42 -20.49 3.15
CA MET A 56 -12.86 -20.53 3.39
C MET A 56 -13.35 -21.96 3.71
N VAL A 57 -12.89 -22.95 2.95
CA VAL A 57 -13.21 -24.37 3.21
C VAL A 57 -12.66 -24.82 4.56
N GLY A 58 -11.43 -24.46 4.90
CA GLY A 58 -10.83 -24.79 6.20
C GLY A 58 -11.61 -24.21 7.38
N ILE A 59 -12.02 -22.94 7.29
CA ILE A 59 -12.87 -22.29 8.30
C ILE A 59 -14.23 -22.98 8.39
N GLY A 60 -14.85 -23.32 7.26
CA GLY A 60 -16.12 -24.04 7.22
C GLY A 60 -16.06 -25.40 7.92
N LEU A 61 -14.98 -26.17 7.69
CA LEU A 61 -14.76 -27.46 8.35
C LEU A 61 -14.59 -27.30 9.86
N LEU A 62 -13.79 -26.33 10.30
CA LEU A 62 -13.63 -26.05 11.74
C LEU A 62 -14.94 -25.63 12.39
N PHE A 63 -15.73 -24.82 11.71
CA PHE A 63 -17.04 -24.38 12.21
C PHE A 63 -18.01 -25.55 12.37
N VAL A 64 -18.10 -26.44 11.37
CA VAL A 64 -18.93 -27.65 11.45
C VAL A 64 -18.47 -28.57 12.57
N LEU A 65 -17.16 -28.78 12.72
CA LEU A 65 -16.60 -29.57 13.83
C LEU A 65 -16.99 -28.97 15.18
N PHE A 66 -16.82 -27.66 15.33
CA PHE A 66 -17.16 -26.96 16.57
C PHE A 66 -18.65 -27.07 16.90
N LEU A 67 -19.53 -26.86 15.92
CA LEU A 67 -20.97 -27.04 16.10
C LEU A 67 -21.33 -28.47 16.48
N THR A 68 -20.68 -29.46 15.88
CA THR A 68 -20.92 -30.87 16.18
C THR A 68 -20.61 -31.18 17.64
N VAL A 69 -19.43 -30.76 18.12
CA VAL A 69 -19.03 -30.92 19.53
C VAL A 69 -19.97 -30.15 20.46
N ALA A 70 -20.31 -28.90 20.12
CA ALA A 70 -21.20 -28.07 20.93
C ALA A 70 -22.59 -28.69 21.08
N VAL A 71 -23.16 -29.23 20.00
CA VAL A 71 -24.47 -29.89 20.01
C VAL A 71 -24.41 -31.19 20.83
N ILE A 72 -23.41 -32.04 20.60
CA ILE A 72 -23.24 -33.28 21.38
C ILE A 72 -23.12 -32.96 22.87
N TYR A 73 -22.27 -32.01 23.22
CA TYR A 73 -22.06 -31.58 24.59
C TYR A 73 -23.34 -31.03 25.21
N ALA A 74 -24.08 -30.18 24.49
CA ALA A 74 -25.36 -29.66 24.94
C ALA A 74 -26.36 -30.79 25.21
N LEU A 75 -26.51 -31.73 24.27
CA LEU A 75 -27.40 -32.90 24.43
C LEU A 75 -27.03 -33.75 25.65
N GLN A 76 -25.73 -33.90 25.93
CA GLN A 76 -25.24 -34.57 27.14
C GLN A 76 -25.56 -33.78 28.42
N VAL A 77 -25.30 -32.47 28.44
CA VAL A 77 -25.60 -31.62 29.62
C VAL A 77 -27.09 -31.57 29.93
N PHE A 78 -27.95 -31.59 28.90
CA PHE A 78 -29.40 -31.63 29.07
C PHE A 78 -29.94 -33.03 29.41
N GLY A 79 -29.07 -34.03 29.54
CA GLY A 79 -29.43 -35.40 29.89
C GLY A 79 -30.25 -36.15 28.84
N LEU A 80 -30.29 -35.62 27.61
CA LEU A 80 -30.94 -36.26 26.46
C LEU A 80 -30.14 -37.48 25.97
N MET A 81 -28.83 -37.50 26.24
CA MET A 81 -27.88 -38.51 25.76
C MET A 81 -27.28 -39.41 26.87
N ASP A 82 -27.67 -39.26 28.14
CA ASP A 82 -27.12 -39.99 29.30
C ASP A 82 -27.44 -41.51 29.33
N ARG A 83 -28.03 -42.05 28.27
CA ARG A 83 -28.67 -43.38 28.25
C ARG A 83 -27.99 -44.42 27.34
N TRP A 84 -26.81 -44.11 26.82
CA TRP A 84 -25.96 -45.02 26.03
C TRP A 84 -24.58 -45.13 26.67
#